data_AF-A0A8H5NHG6-F1
#
_entry.id   AF-A0A8H5NHG6-F1
#
_cell.length_a   1.000
_cell.length_b   1.000
_cell.length_c   1.000
_cell.angle_alpha   90.00
_cell.angle_beta   90.00
_cell.angle_gamma   90.00
#
_symmetry.space_group_name_H-M   'P 1'
#
loop_
_entity.id
_entity.type
_entity.pdbx_description
1 polymer ?
#
loop_
_entity_poly.entity_id
_entity_poly.type
_entity_poly.pdbx_seq_one_letter_code
_entity_poly.pdbx_strand_id
1 'polypeptide(L)'
;MPGSDKTFAPLKATDYFSPYHRSGAPRSSQLTDQDDPYAKLRAKALTVLEAQGFEAKTMVERGVTWAEDQDPFGHVAHSQYLHFFGICWQRVMESYDEFLSKQEYEDMIKGKSVIPVVHKYEILLKRQVRYPDSLIVANREEKFTPNHNIGTTVLFSLQQQAVVAQVTGSITYINAKTGRPIDIRTVSDGWAKLYDGFTRKVETATALLQKWEEDHPPKTKTKL
;
A
#
# COMPACT_ATOMS: atom_id res chain seq x y z
N MET A 1 26.12 -7.89 -29.07
CA MET A 1 25.33 -7.16 -28.05
C MET A 1 24.65 -8.20 -27.18
N PRO A 2 25.13 -8.51 -25.97
CA PRO A 2 24.46 -9.50 -25.13
C PRO A 2 23.22 -8.86 -24.52
N GLY A 3 22.05 -9.43 -24.82
CA GLY A 3 20.80 -9.12 -24.15
C GLY A 3 20.96 -9.41 -22.66
N SER A 4 20.96 -8.37 -21.84
CA SER A 4 20.66 -8.55 -20.42
C SER A 4 19.16 -8.77 -20.34
N ASP A 5 18.77 -10.01 -20.10
CA ASP A 5 17.47 -10.32 -19.53
C ASP A 5 17.39 -9.56 -18.20
N LYS A 6 16.85 -8.34 -18.25
CA LYS A 6 16.52 -7.57 -17.07
C LYS A 6 15.33 -8.25 -16.42
N THR A 7 15.62 -9.28 -15.64
CA THR A 7 14.66 -9.94 -14.77
C THR A 7 14.07 -8.89 -13.85
N PHE A 8 12.74 -8.77 -13.85
CA PHE A 8 12.06 -7.90 -12.89
C PHE A 8 12.23 -8.53 -11.50
N ALA A 9 12.97 -7.85 -10.64
CA ALA A 9 13.00 -8.10 -9.21
C ALA A 9 12.26 -6.95 -8.52
N PRO A 10 11.50 -7.21 -7.43
CA PRO A 10 10.89 -6.14 -6.63
C PRO A 10 11.95 -5.12 -6.20
N LEU A 11 11.60 -3.83 -6.22
CA LEU A 11 12.52 -2.78 -5.77
C LEU A 11 12.76 -2.92 -4.26
N LYS A 12 14.01 -2.74 -3.82
CA LYS A 12 14.34 -2.74 -2.39
C LYS A 12 13.71 -1.50 -1.73
N ALA A 13 13.35 -1.57 -0.46
CA ALA A 13 12.74 -0.43 0.25
C ALA A 13 13.58 0.86 0.20
N THR A 14 14.91 0.74 0.13
CA THR A 14 15.88 1.85 -0.01
C THR A 14 15.82 2.58 -1.35
N ASP A 15 15.11 2.03 -2.32
CA ASP A 15 15.20 2.43 -3.72
C ASP A 15 14.25 3.55 -4.11
N TYR A 16 13.36 3.97 -3.19
CA TYR A 16 12.20 4.77 -3.55
C TYR A 16 12.34 6.30 -3.45
N PHE A 17 13.39 6.89 -2.84
CA PHE A 17 13.33 8.34 -2.55
C PHE A 17 14.61 9.19 -2.62
N SER A 18 15.68 8.83 -3.35
CA SER A 18 16.64 9.88 -3.80
C SER A 18 17.64 9.41 -4.86
N PRO A 19 17.85 10.14 -5.98
CA PRO A 19 19.00 9.94 -6.84
C PRO A 19 20.33 10.23 -6.12
N TYR A 20 20.32 11.07 -5.08
CA TYR A 20 21.51 11.42 -4.30
C TYR A 20 22.03 10.28 -3.41
N HIS A 21 21.23 9.24 -3.17
CA HIS A 21 21.70 8.02 -2.52
C HIS A 21 22.43 7.07 -3.50
N ARG A 22 22.33 7.28 -4.82
CA ARG A 22 22.68 6.28 -5.84
C ARG A 22 23.83 6.65 -6.78
N SER A 23 24.35 7.88 -6.75
CA SER A 23 25.24 8.36 -7.84
C SER A 23 26.48 9.16 -7.43
N GLY A 24 26.91 9.11 -6.16
CA GLY A 24 28.06 9.91 -5.71
C GLY A 24 27.83 11.42 -5.80
N ALA A 25 26.57 11.83 -5.94
CA ALA A 25 26.18 13.23 -5.91
C ALA A 25 26.48 13.82 -4.51
N PRO A 26 26.80 15.12 -4.42
CA PRO A 26 27.10 15.76 -3.14
C PRO A 26 25.97 15.53 -2.15
N ARG A 27 26.30 15.00 -0.97
CA ARG A 27 25.33 14.88 0.12
C ARG A 27 24.87 16.29 0.50
N SER A 28 23.56 16.46 0.69
CA SER A 28 23.06 17.67 1.34
C SER A 28 23.70 17.79 2.71
N SER A 29 24.29 18.96 3.02
CA SER A 29 24.91 19.25 4.31
C SER A 29 23.91 19.34 5.47
N GLN A 30 22.61 19.23 5.19
CA GLN A 30 21.52 19.41 6.16
C GLN A 30 20.99 18.09 6.76
N LEU A 31 21.48 16.93 6.33
CA LEU A 31 21.03 15.63 6.82
C LEU A 31 22.23 14.78 7.27
N THR A 32 22.45 14.69 8.57
CA THR A 32 23.25 13.61 9.15
C THR A 32 22.34 12.39 9.34
N ASP A 33 22.78 11.20 8.95
CA ASP A 33 22.03 9.93 9.07
C ASP A 33 21.69 9.53 10.54
N GLN A 34 22.05 10.35 11.54
CA GLN A 34 22.07 9.96 12.95
C GLN A 34 20.82 10.29 13.77
N ASP A 35 19.91 11.15 13.30
CA ASP A 35 18.71 11.51 14.06
C ASP A 35 17.45 11.29 13.23
N ASP A 36 16.99 10.04 13.08
CA ASP A 36 15.64 9.75 12.57
C ASP A 36 14.60 10.12 13.64
N PRO A 37 13.92 11.28 13.53
CA PRO A 37 13.02 11.75 14.58
C PRO A 37 11.73 10.91 14.65
N TYR A 38 11.49 10.06 13.65
CA TYR A 38 10.29 9.25 13.53
C TYR A 38 10.48 7.83 14.03
N ALA A 39 11.68 7.39 14.41
CA ALA A 39 11.93 5.99 14.79
C ALA A 39 10.95 5.42 15.83
N LYS A 40 10.74 6.13 16.95
CA LYS A 40 9.79 5.72 18.00
C LYS A 40 8.33 5.79 17.52
N LEU A 41 8.00 6.82 16.75
CA LEU A 41 6.65 7.06 16.22
C LEU A 41 6.26 6.00 15.19
N ARG A 42 7.22 5.58 14.35
CA ARG A 42 7.09 4.51 13.37
C ARG A 42 6.87 3.17 14.04
N ALA A 43 7.69 2.81 15.02
CA ALA A 43 7.53 1.56 15.76
C ALA A 43 6.11 1.44 16.35
N LYS A 44 5.64 2.52 16.99
CA LYS A 44 4.27 2.58 17.52
C LYS A 44 3.20 2.46 16.43
N ALA A 45 3.39 3.14 15.29
CA ALA A 45 2.44 3.10 14.18
C ALA A 45 2.34 1.69 13.57
N LEU A 46 3.47 1.01 13.35
CA LEU A 46 3.50 -0.36 12.85
C LEU A 46 2.76 -1.32 13.78
N THR A 47 3.01 -1.25 15.10
CA THR A 47 2.28 -2.08 16.08
C THR A 47 0.77 -1.85 16.01
N VAL A 48 0.32 -0.60 15.91
CA VAL A 48 -1.12 -0.27 15.84
C VAL A 48 -1.73 -0.77 14.53
N LEU A 49 -1.05 -0.57 13.40
CA LEU A 49 -1.55 -0.99 12.09
C LEU A 49 -1.62 -2.51 11.96
N GLU A 50 -0.59 -3.22 12.40
CA GLU A 50 -0.59 -4.70 12.40
C GLU A 50 -1.70 -5.26 13.31
N ALA A 51 -1.90 -4.66 14.49
CA ALA A 51 -2.98 -5.06 15.38
C ALA A 51 -4.38 -4.84 14.77
N GLN A 52 -4.53 -3.87 13.86
CA GLN A 52 -5.77 -3.62 13.09
C GLN A 52 -5.90 -4.51 11.84
N GLY A 53 -4.99 -5.45 11.63
CA GLY A 53 -5.00 -6.39 10.51
C GLY A 53 -4.40 -5.84 9.21
N PHE A 54 -3.71 -4.70 9.22
CA PHE A 54 -2.99 -4.20 8.05
C PHE A 54 -1.73 -5.05 7.80
N GLU A 55 -1.45 -5.38 6.53
CA GLU A 55 -0.35 -6.28 6.18
C GLU A 55 0.99 -5.56 6.13
N ALA A 56 1.91 -5.92 7.04
CA ALA A 56 3.24 -5.32 7.16
C ALA A 56 4.05 -5.31 5.84
N LYS A 57 3.97 -6.38 5.04
CA LYS A 57 4.67 -6.49 3.75
C LYS A 57 4.25 -5.41 2.73
N THR A 58 3.04 -4.89 2.86
CA THR A 58 2.50 -3.86 1.96
C THR A 58 2.75 -2.45 2.45
N MET A 59 3.23 -2.30 3.69
CA MET A 59 3.42 -1.00 4.32
C MET A 59 4.61 -0.25 3.72
N VAL A 60 4.42 1.04 3.43
CA VAL A 60 5.47 1.93 2.92
C VAL A 60 5.41 3.24 3.67
N GLU A 61 6.57 3.76 4.03
CA GLU A 61 6.70 5.11 4.55
C GLU A 61 6.92 6.11 3.41
N ARG A 62 6.14 7.19 3.39
CA ARG A 62 6.28 8.34 2.50
C ARG A 62 6.36 9.62 3.33
N GLY A 63 7.57 10.19 3.42
CA GLY A 63 7.80 11.49 4.04
C GLY A 63 7.14 12.59 3.21
N VAL A 64 6.36 13.48 3.81
CA VAL A 64 5.72 14.62 3.13
C VAL A 64 6.80 15.60 2.69
N THR A 65 6.73 16.11 1.46
CA THR A 65 7.63 17.11 0.91
C THR A 65 6.95 18.47 0.84
N TRP A 66 7.68 19.53 1.21
CA TRP A 66 7.16 20.89 1.09
C TRP A 66 6.91 21.29 -0.38
N ALA A 67 7.81 20.91 -1.28
CA ALA A 67 7.83 21.40 -2.66
C ALA A 67 6.80 20.74 -3.59
N GLU A 68 6.45 19.47 -3.36
CA GLU A 68 5.57 18.72 -4.27
C GLU A 68 4.21 18.43 -3.64
N ASP A 69 4.16 18.22 -2.32
CA ASP A 69 2.96 17.69 -1.70
C ASP A 69 2.00 18.77 -1.19
N GLN A 70 2.47 20.00 -0.93
CA GLN A 70 1.66 21.05 -0.27
C GLN A 70 0.88 21.96 -1.23
N ASP A 71 -0.30 22.38 -0.79
CA ASP A 71 -1.08 23.47 -1.37
C ASP A 71 -0.70 24.84 -0.75
N PRO A 72 -1.23 25.97 -1.27
CA PRO A 72 -0.97 27.31 -0.71
C PRO A 72 -1.43 27.53 0.73
N PHE A 73 -2.26 26.65 1.31
CA PHE A 73 -2.66 26.70 2.72
C PHE A 73 -1.71 25.91 3.63
N GLY A 74 -0.65 25.32 3.06
CA GLY A 74 0.34 24.53 3.76
C GLY A 74 -0.19 23.16 4.18
N HIS A 75 -1.25 22.65 3.56
CA HIS A 75 -1.74 21.28 3.76
C HIS A 75 -1.28 20.43 2.60
N VAL A 76 -1.22 19.11 2.79
CA VAL A 76 -1.06 18.20 1.66
C VAL A 76 -2.24 18.39 0.70
N ALA A 77 -1.95 18.71 -0.55
CA ALA A 77 -2.95 18.91 -1.58
C ALA A 77 -3.75 17.62 -1.79
N HIS A 78 -5.09 17.74 -1.93
CA HIS A 78 -5.97 16.57 -2.04
C HIS A 78 -5.58 15.60 -3.18
N SER A 79 -5.04 16.12 -4.29
CA SER A 79 -4.60 15.32 -5.44
C SER A 79 -3.44 14.37 -5.10
N GLN A 80 -2.62 14.71 -4.10
CA GLN A 80 -1.45 13.94 -3.71
C GLN A 80 -1.80 12.67 -2.92
N TYR A 81 -2.96 12.65 -2.26
CA TYR A 81 -3.40 11.49 -1.49
C TYR A 81 -3.49 10.24 -2.37
N LEU A 82 -4.02 10.35 -3.59
CA LEU A 82 -4.12 9.20 -4.49
C LEU A 82 -2.74 8.68 -4.91
N HIS A 83 -1.77 9.57 -5.10
CA HIS A 83 -0.39 9.17 -5.36
C HIS A 83 0.20 8.38 -4.17
N PHE A 84 -0.04 8.84 -2.94
CA PHE A 84 0.42 8.14 -1.75
C PHE A 84 -0.21 6.74 -1.61
N PHE A 85 -1.53 6.63 -1.82
CA PHE A 85 -2.22 5.32 -1.82
C PHE A 85 -1.68 4.39 -2.92
N GLY A 86 -1.42 4.94 -4.11
CA GLY A 86 -0.91 4.18 -5.26
C GLY A 86 0.40 3.43 -4.97
N ILE A 87 1.29 3.97 -4.13
CA ILE A 87 2.52 3.29 -3.72
C ILE A 87 2.22 1.94 -3.06
N CYS A 88 1.26 1.92 -2.13
CA CYS A 88 0.87 0.71 -1.42
C CYS A 88 0.16 -0.29 -2.34
N TRP A 89 -0.65 0.18 -3.30
CA TRP A 89 -1.29 -0.70 -4.27
C TRP A 89 -0.29 -1.42 -5.18
N GLN A 90 0.81 -0.74 -5.54
CA GLN A 90 1.91 -1.40 -6.24
C GLN A 90 2.57 -2.47 -5.36
N ARG A 91 2.79 -2.20 -4.05
CA ARG A 91 3.32 -3.22 -3.11
C ARG A 91 2.39 -4.43 -2.94
N VAL A 92 1.08 -4.22 -2.95
CA VAL A 92 0.11 -5.33 -2.93
C VAL A 92 0.31 -6.20 -4.17
N MET A 93 0.43 -5.61 -5.35
CA MET A 93 0.71 -6.37 -6.58
C MET A 93 2.09 -7.04 -6.56
N GLU A 94 3.12 -6.40 -5.99
CA GLU A 94 4.44 -7.03 -5.80
C GLU A 94 4.34 -8.29 -4.94
N SER A 95 3.51 -8.28 -3.89
CA SER A 95 3.33 -9.45 -2.99
C SER A 95 2.71 -10.68 -3.67
N TYR A 96 2.25 -10.56 -4.92
CA TYR A 96 1.73 -11.70 -5.68
C TYR A 96 2.84 -12.68 -6.07
N ASP A 97 4.11 -12.23 -6.03
CA ASP A 97 5.29 -13.08 -6.23
C ASP A 97 5.40 -14.24 -5.22
N GLU A 98 4.75 -14.14 -4.06
CA GLU A 98 4.62 -15.21 -3.07
C GLU A 98 3.88 -16.43 -3.61
N PHE A 99 3.01 -16.24 -4.60
CA PHE A 99 2.09 -17.28 -5.10
C PHE A 99 2.32 -17.61 -6.57
N LEU A 100 2.58 -16.58 -7.38
CA LEU A 100 2.76 -16.72 -8.82
C LEU A 100 4.16 -17.25 -9.12
N SER A 101 4.27 -18.10 -10.15
CA SER A 101 5.56 -18.37 -10.75
C SER A 101 6.14 -17.08 -11.34
N LYS A 102 7.46 -17.04 -11.50
CA LYS A 102 8.16 -15.89 -12.10
C LYS A 102 7.54 -15.44 -13.43
N GLN A 103 7.18 -16.39 -14.30
CA GLN A 103 6.59 -16.08 -15.61
C GLN A 103 5.18 -15.50 -15.46
N GLU A 104 4.34 -16.07 -14.60
CA GLU A 104 2.99 -15.55 -14.35
C GLU A 104 3.01 -14.14 -13.78
N TYR A 105 3.92 -13.88 -12.84
CA TYR A 105 4.13 -12.56 -12.27
C TYR A 105 4.61 -11.55 -13.31
N GLU A 106 5.61 -11.91 -14.13
CA GLU A 106 6.08 -11.03 -15.21
C GLU A 106 5.00 -10.73 -16.25
N ASP A 107 4.19 -11.75 -16.61
CA ASP A 107 3.10 -11.56 -17.57
C ASP A 107 1.98 -10.71 -17.00
N MET A 108 1.70 -10.78 -15.69
CA MET A 108 0.78 -9.87 -15.02
C MET A 108 1.29 -8.42 -15.08
N ILE A 109 2.52 -8.16 -14.65
CA ILE A 109 3.13 -6.81 -14.65
C ILE A 109 3.16 -6.21 -16.06
N LYS A 110 3.45 -7.04 -17.08
CA LYS A 110 3.50 -6.62 -18.49
C LYS A 110 2.13 -6.58 -19.16
N GLY A 111 1.04 -6.87 -18.43
CA GLY A 111 -0.32 -6.85 -18.97
C GLY A 111 -0.56 -7.89 -20.07
N LYS A 112 0.05 -9.07 -19.97
CA LYS A 112 -0.04 -10.18 -20.94
C LYS A 112 -0.98 -11.30 -20.52
N SER A 113 -1.27 -11.43 -19.22
CA SER A 113 -2.12 -12.50 -18.67
C SER A 113 -3.35 -11.95 -17.97
N VAL A 114 -3.35 -11.91 -16.64
CA VAL A 114 -4.39 -11.32 -15.79
C VAL A 114 -3.92 -9.94 -15.34
N ILE A 115 -4.80 -8.95 -15.44
CA ILE A 115 -4.53 -7.57 -15.04
C ILE A 115 -5.45 -7.21 -13.87
N PRO A 116 -4.89 -6.93 -12.68
CA PRO A 116 -5.65 -6.31 -11.59
C PRO A 116 -5.94 -4.84 -11.95
N VAL A 117 -7.21 -4.48 -12.05
CA VAL A 117 -7.63 -3.11 -12.41
C VAL A 117 -8.51 -2.52 -11.32
N VAL A 118 -8.23 -1.28 -10.94
CA VAL A 118 -9.09 -0.52 -10.02
C VAL A 118 -10.46 -0.31 -10.66
N HIS A 119 -11.51 -0.82 -10.01
CA HIS A 119 -12.88 -0.73 -10.51
C HIS A 119 -13.63 0.47 -9.91
N LYS A 120 -13.53 0.66 -8.59
CA LYS A 120 -14.11 1.80 -7.87
C LYS A 120 -13.39 2.01 -6.54
N TYR A 121 -13.45 3.23 -6.02
CA TYR A 121 -12.97 3.56 -4.69
C TYR A 121 -13.69 4.80 -4.13
N GLU A 122 -13.71 4.91 -2.81
CA GLU A 122 -14.12 6.10 -2.06
C GLU A 122 -12.96 6.56 -1.19
N ILE A 123 -12.68 7.87 -1.17
CA ILE A 123 -11.63 8.47 -0.33
C ILE A 123 -12.28 9.27 0.79
N LEU A 124 -11.90 8.98 2.03
CA LEU A 124 -12.24 9.74 3.22
C LEU A 124 -11.01 10.48 3.74
N LEU A 125 -11.00 11.81 3.59
CA LEU A 125 -9.99 12.70 4.18
C LEU A 125 -10.42 13.06 5.62
N LYS A 126 -9.73 12.50 6.62
CA LYS A 126 -10.12 12.62 8.04
C LYS A 126 -9.48 13.81 8.73
N ARG A 127 -8.23 14.16 8.36
CA ARG A 127 -7.42 15.21 9.01
C ARG A 127 -6.49 15.85 8.00
N GLN A 128 -6.15 17.13 8.23
CA GLN A 128 -5.14 17.82 7.43
C GLN A 128 -3.73 17.33 7.79
N VAL A 129 -2.89 17.11 6.78
CA VAL A 129 -1.49 16.72 6.93
C VAL A 129 -0.61 17.90 6.47
N ARG A 130 0.53 18.13 7.12
CA ARG A 130 1.44 19.23 6.80
C ARG A 130 2.90 18.74 6.78
N TYR A 131 3.76 19.44 6.05
CA TYR A 131 5.20 19.31 6.17
C TYR A 131 5.72 19.99 7.45
N PRO A 132 6.76 19.44 8.10
CA PRO A 132 7.25 18.07 7.91
C PRO A 132 6.28 17.08 8.56
N ASP A 133 6.07 15.93 7.94
CA ASP A 133 5.44 14.73 8.54
C ASP A 133 5.91 13.52 7.72
N SER A 134 5.69 12.32 8.22
CA SER A 134 5.88 11.09 7.47
C SER A 134 4.66 10.21 7.64
N LEU A 135 4.20 9.62 6.53
CA LEU A 135 2.99 8.81 6.51
C LEU A 135 3.36 7.34 6.29
N ILE A 136 2.78 6.44 7.07
CA ILE A 136 2.74 5.03 6.72
C ILE A 136 1.47 4.78 5.90
N VAL A 137 1.66 4.32 4.66
CA VAL A 137 0.59 3.80 3.82
C VAL A 137 0.47 2.31 4.08
N ALA A 138 -0.73 1.82 4.39
CA ALA A 138 -0.95 0.41 4.72
C ALA A 138 -2.25 -0.12 4.11
N ASN A 139 -2.24 -1.36 3.59
CA ASN A 139 -3.41 -2.01 3.02
C ASN A 139 -3.88 -3.19 3.86
N ARG A 140 -5.20 -3.36 3.92
CA ARG A 140 -5.87 -4.51 4.49
C ARG A 140 -6.91 -4.99 3.49
N GLU A 141 -6.81 -6.25 3.09
CA GLU A 141 -7.85 -6.90 2.30
C GLU A 141 -9.05 -7.24 3.17
N GLU A 142 -10.25 -6.92 2.70
CA GLU A 142 -11.51 -7.11 3.43
C GLU A 142 -12.35 -8.24 2.81
N LYS A 143 -12.24 -8.43 1.50
CA LYS A 143 -12.94 -9.50 0.80
C LYS A 143 -12.14 -9.92 -0.42
N PHE A 144 -11.97 -11.22 -0.60
CA PHE A 144 -11.34 -11.78 -1.78
C PHE A 144 -12.31 -12.76 -2.46
N THR A 145 -12.54 -12.57 -3.75
CA THR A 145 -13.42 -13.44 -4.55
C THR A 145 -12.71 -13.82 -5.85
N PRO A 146 -13.26 -14.77 -6.62
CA PRO A 146 -12.56 -15.30 -7.79
C PRO A 146 -12.23 -14.27 -8.88
N ASN A 147 -12.99 -13.18 -8.98
CA ASN A 147 -12.80 -12.17 -10.02
C ASN A 147 -12.66 -10.73 -9.49
N HIS A 148 -12.78 -10.51 -8.18
CA HIS A 148 -12.59 -9.20 -7.56
C HIS A 148 -12.13 -9.31 -6.11
N ASN A 149 -11.46 -8.28 -5.62
CA ASN A 149 -11.21 -8.09 -4.20
C ASN A 149 -11.64 -6.69 -3.75
N ILE A 150 -11.87 -6.55 -2.45
CA ILE A 150 -12.20 -5.31 -1.75
C ILE A 150 -11.17 -5.13 -0.65
N GLY A 151 -10.60 -3.94 -0.56
CA GLY A 151 -9.60 -3.60 0.45
C GLY A 151 -9.78 -2.19 0.97
N THR A 152 -9.21 -1.97 2.15
CA THR A 152 -9.06 -0.66 2.76
C THR A 152 -7.58 -0.31 2.85
N THR A 153 -7.21 0.84 2.27
CA THR A 153 -5.87 1.41 2.38
C THR A 153 -5.94 2.67 3.25
N VAL A 154 -5.03 2.82 4.21
CA VAL A 154 -4.97 4.00 5.09
C VAL A 154 -3.66 4.75 4.94
N LEU A 155 -3.72 6.04 5.22
CA LEU A 155 -2.56 6.87 5.52
C LEU A 155 -2.55 7.16 7.02
N PHE A 156 -1.50 6.71 7.69
CA PHE A 156 -1.27 6.93 9.12
C PHE A 156 -0.15 7.95 9.30
N SER A 157 -0.45 9.09 9.92
CA SER A 157 0.54 10.12 10.20
C SER A 157 1.40 9.74 11.41
N LEU A 158 2.72 9.82 11.25
CA LEU A 158 3.65 9.57 12.35
C LEU A 158 3.61 10.70 13.38
N GLN A 159 3.43 11.96 12.98
CA GLN A 159 3.30 13.03 13.97
C GLN A 159 1.97 12.99 14.72
N GLN A 160 0.86 12.81 14.00
CA GLN A 160 -0.48 12.82 14.60
C GLN A 160 -0.84 11.50 15.27
N GLN A 161 -0.06 10.44 15.01
CA GLN A 161 -0.28 9.08 15.51
C GLN A 161 -1.71 8.59 15.27
N ALA A 162 -2.18 8.79 14.04
CA ALA A 162 -3.55 8.44 13.65
C ALA A 162 -3.72 8.31 12.14
N VAL A 163 -4.79 7.62 11.74
CA VAL A 163 -5.27 7.60 10.36
C VAL A 163 -5.78 8.99 9.96
N VAL A 164 -5.13 9.59 8.96
CA VAL A 164 -5.43 10.93 8.43
C VAL A 164 -6.26 10.88 7.15
N ALA A 165 -6.16 9.78 6.40
CA ALA A 165 -7.02 9.50 5.26
C ALA A 165 -7.18 7.99 5.05
N GLN A 166 -8.25 7.61 4.37
CA GLN A 166 -8.60 6.21 4.10
C GLN A 166 -9.19 6.11 2.70
N VAL A 167 -8.88 5.01 2.00
CA VAL A 167 -9.57 4.56 0.80
C VAL A 167 -10.20 3.21 1.07
N THR A 168 -11.45 3.03 0.66
CA THR A 168 -12.05 1.71 0.51
C THR A 168 -12.39 1.53 -0.96
N GLY A 169 -11.91 0.45 -1.56
CA GLY A 169 -12.00 0.26 -3.00
C GLY A 169 -12.05 -1.20 -3.40
N SER A 170 -12.27 -1.43 -4.69
CA SER A 170 -12.29 -2.77 -5.26
C SER A 170 -11.44 -2.87 -6.51
N ILE A 171 -10.74 -3.98 -6.65
CA ILE A 171 -10.01 -4.38 -7.85
C ILE A 171 -10.80 -5.48 -8.56
N THR A 172 -10.79 -5.46 -9.89
CA THR A 172 -11.31 -6.54 -10.73
C THR A 172 -10.16 -7.17 -11.51
N TYR A 173 -10.12 -8.50 -11.56
CA TYR A 173 -9.15 -9.23 -12.37
C TYR A 173 -9.66 -9.38 -13.79
N ILE A 174 -8.91 -8.85 -14.76
CA ILE A 174 -9.29 -8.79 -16.17
C ILE A 174 -8.36 -9.69 -16.99
N ASN A 175 -8.90 -10.45 -17.94
CA ASN A 175 -8.11 -11.14 -18.95
C ASN A 175 -7.56 -10.12 -19.96
N ALA A 176 -6.24 -10.00 -20.07
CA ALA A 176 -5.57 -9.02 -20.92
C ALA A 176 -5.97 -9.12 -22.41
N LYS A 177 -6.26 -10.33 -22.90
CA LYS A 177 -6.62 -10.55 -24.32
C LYS A 177 -8.06 -10.14 -24.62
N THR A 178 -8.99 -10.39 -23.70
CA THR A 178 -10.43 -10.17 -23.94
C THR A 178 -10.95 -8.87 -23.34
N GLY A 179 -10.23 -8.28 -22.39
CA GLY A 179 -10.68 -7.11 -21.63
C GLY A 179 -11.88 -7.41 -20.72
N ARG A 180 -12.16 -8.68 -20.42
CA ARG A 180 -13.30 -9.11 -19.60
C ARG A 180 -12.85 -9.61 -18.23
N PRO A 181 -13.69 -9.46 -17.18
CA PRO A 181 -13.45 -10.10 -15.89
C PRO A 181 -13.21 -11.60 -16.03
N ILE A 182 -12.28 -12.12 -15.24
CA ILE A 182 -11.90 -13.54 -15.25
C ILE A 182 -11.88 -14.13 -13.84
N ASP A 183 -12.29 -15.40 -13.72
CA ASP A 183 -12.08 -16.19 -12.50
C ASP A 183 -10.62 -16.65 -12.44
N ILE A 184 -9.84 -16.04 -11.55
CA ILE A 184 -8.40 -16.28 -11.46
C ILE A 184 -8.06 -17.70 -11.05
N ARG A 185 -8.96 -18.41 -10.34
CA ARG A 185 -8.74 -19.80 -9.92
C ARG A 185 -8.67 -20.78 -11.10
N THR A 186 -9.20 -20.37 -12.25
CA THR A 186 -9.24 -21.19 -13.47
C THR A 186 -8.08 -20.89 -14.42
N VAL A 187 -7.24 -19.91 -14.11
CA VAL A 187 -6.15 -19.46 -14.99
C VAL A 187 -4.95 -20.39 -14.91
N SER A 188 -4.52 -20.71 -13.70
CA SER A 188 -3.38 -21.60 -13.42
C SER A 188 -3.30 -21.94 -11.94
N ASP A 189 -2.42 -22.89 -11.59
CA ASP A 189 -2.11 -23.24 -10.20
C ASP A 189 -1.58 -22.04 -9.38
N GLY A 190 -0.78 -21.16 -9.99
CA GLY A 190 -0.25 -19.96 -9.32
C GLY A 190 -1.37 -19.00 -8.92
N TRP A 191 -2.30 -18.73 -9.83
CA TRP A 191 -3.44 -17.86 -9.56
C TRP A 191 -4.45 -18.48 -8.59
N ALA A 192 -4.64 -19.80 -8.64
CA ALA A 192 -5.42 -20.52 -7.63
C ALA A 192 -4.79 -20.40 -6.23
N LYS A 193 -3.47 -20.57 -6.12
CA LYS A 193 -2.73 -20.35 -4.86
C LYS A 193 -2.83 -18.92 -4.36
N LEU A 194 -2.80 -17.94 -5.26
CA LEU A 194 -3.00 -16.54 -4.92
C LEU A 194 -4.38 -16.33 -4.30
N TYR A 195 -5.43 -16.87 -4.92
CA TYR A 195 -6.78 -16.82 -4.35
C TYR A 195 -6.86 -17.43 -2.95
N ASP A 196 -6.31 -18.64 -2.77
CA ASP A 196 -6.33 -19.30 -1.46
C ASP A 196 -5.50 -18.54 -0.42
N GLY A 197 -4.34 -18.01 -0.82
CA GLY A 197 -3.46 -17.22 0.03
C GLY A 197 -4.13 -15.94 0.50
N PHE A 198 -4.71 -15.16 -0.40
CA PHE A 198 -5.40 -13.92 -0.07
C PHE A 198 -6.69 -14.16 0.72
N THR A 199 -7.41 -15.26 0.46
CA THR A 199 -8.57 -15.65 1.28
C THR A 199 -8.15 -15.83 2.75
N ARG A 200 -7.05 -16.55 3.02
CA ARG A 200 -6.50 -16.69 4.37
C ARG A 200 -6.02 -15.36 4.97
N LYS A 201 -5.43 -14.48 4.16
CA LYS A 201 -5.03 -13.13 4.61
C LYS A 201 -6.25 -12.31 5.04
N VAL A 202 -7.36 -12.38 4.30
CA VAL A 202 -8.63 -11.73 4.67
C VAL A 202 -9.17 -12.27 5.98
N GLU A 203 -9.20 -13.60 6.16
CA GLU A 203 -9.64 -14.23 7.42
C GLU A 203 -8.82 -13.75 8.61
N THR A 204 -7.49 -13.74 8.47
CA THR A 204 -6.56 -13.28 9.51
C THR A 204 -6.76 -11.80 9.83
N ALA A 205 -6.84 -10.95 8.80
CA ALA A 205 -7.03 -9.52 8.96
C ALA A 205 -8.37 -9.17 9.60
N THR A 206 -9.43 -9.90 9.25
CA THR A 206 -10.77 -9.75 9.83
C THR A 206 -10.76 -10.09 11.33
N ALA A 207 -10.12 -11.20 11.70
CA ALA A 207 -10.01 -11.60 13.10
C ALA A 207 -9.19 -10.59 13.93
N LEU A 208 -8.09 -10.07 13.38
CA LEU A 208 -7.28 -9.04 14.03
C LEU A 208 -8.07 -7.74 14.22
N LEU A 209 -8.77 -7.28 13.18
CA LEU A 209 -9.60 -6.08 13.27
C LEU A 209 -10.70 -6.25 14.32
N GLN A 210 -11.42 -7.36 14.29
CA GLN A 210 -12.50 -7.61 15.25
C GLN A 210 -11.98 -7.55 16.69
N LYS A 211 -10.87 -8.25 16.96
CA LYS A 211 -10.22 -8.21 18.27
C LYS A 211 -9.82 -6.78 18.66
N TRP A 212 -9.23 -6.04 17.73
CA TRP A 212 -8.84 -4.65 17.99
C TRP A 212 -10.04 -3.77 18.36
N GLU A 213 -11.16 -3.91 17.67
CA GLU A 213 -12.39 -3.15 17.93
C GLU A 213 -13.05 -3.52 19.27
N GLU A 214 -12.99 -4.80 19.66
CA GLU A 214 -13.41 -5.28 20.98
C GLU A 214 -12.55 -4.67 22.10
N ASP A 215 -11.23 -4.64 21.92
CA ASP A 215 -10.27 -4.05 22.86
C ASP A 215 -10.32 -2.51 22.89
N HIS A 216 -10.81 -1.88 21.81
CA HIS A 216 -10.83 -0.42 21.62
C HIS A 216 -12.22 0.05 21.15
N PRO A 217 -13.26 -0.09 21.99
CA PRO A 217 -14.61 0.26 21.59
C PRO A 217 -14.69 1.74 21.17
N PRO A 218 -15.41 2.06 20.07
CA PRO A 218 -15.51 3.43 19.61
C PRO A 218 -16.10 4.30 20.71
N LYS A 219 -15.46 5.44 20.98
CA LYS A 219 -16.01 6.43 21.92
C LYS A 219 -17.39 6.83 21.43
N THR A 220 -18.42 6.46 22.19
CA THR A 220 -19.81 6.83 21.89
C THR A 220 -19.84 8.35 21.72
N LYS A 221 -20.17 8.83 20.52
CA LYS A 221 -20.36 10.27 20.32
C LYS A 221 -21.58 10.65 21.15
N THR A 222 -21.36 11.32 22.28
CA THR A 222 -22.42 12.05 22.98
C THR A 222 -23.01 13.00 21.94
N LYS A 223 -24.29 12.80 21.59
CA LYS A 223 -25.01 13.75 20.74
C LYS A 223 -25.00 15.09 21.48
N LEU A 224 -24.34 16.08 20.88
CA LEU A 224 -24.53 17.49 21.20
C LEU A 224 -25.86 17.94 20.57
#